data_AF-A0A9D8TFW1-F1
#
_entry.id   AF-A0A9D8TFW1-F1
#
_cell.length_a   1.000
_cell.length_b   1.000
_cell.length_c   1.000
_cell.angle_alpha   90.00
_cell.angle_beta   90.00
_cell.angle_gamma   90.00
#
_symmetry.space_group_name_H-M   'P 1'
#
loop_
_entity.id
_entity.type
_entity.pdbx_description
1 polymer ?
#
loop_
_entity_poly.entity_id
_entity_poly.type
_entity_poly.pdbx_seq_one_letter_code
_entity_poly.pdbx_strand_id
1 'polypeptide(L)'
;ELKTRWLHESKKAGVGAYGEGAHGLSVADVDGDGYDEIVYGACCIDHDGSLIYRTGFGHGDAMHVGDLNPDRPGLEVMMVHEETDAAYGIEMRDALTGDVIAGTFAGTDVGRGVCADINKDYRGCEFWGHGNSVYSAQNSIIGSKKPSANFRSYWDGDIQEEVTEKGKIEKCDGVSSNKTLVDFASKYGAGTNLIKATPCLQADLFGDWREEQIYYDQATKSKLLIFSTTSSTLYKVPCLMQDHHYRMATVWQTSAYNQPPHLGYYLPDYIEYLKEQEAALEQIHSAAPIVEKRYYDLTGRRIEAAENGIFIQENVHSDGHISRLKVAL
;
A
#
# COMPACT_ATOMS: atom_id res chain seq x y z
N GLU A 1 4.79 -29.84 -11.29
CA GLU A 1 4.64 -30.66 -10.07
C GLU A 1 4.72 -29.71 -8.88
N LEU A 2 3.75 -29.77 -7.96
CA LEU A 2 3.79 -28.96 -6.73
C LEU A 2 4.61 -29.72 -5.68
N LYS A 3 5.48 -29.00 -4.97
CA LYS A 3 6.30 -29.55 -3.88
C LYS A 3 6.10 -28.71 -2.63
N THR A 4 5.84 -29.36 -1.51
CA THR A 4 5.79 -28.69 -0.20
C THR A 4 7.17 -28.10 0.10
N ARG A 5 7.23 -26.80 0.37
CA ARG A 5 8.46 -26.12 0.80
C ARG A 5 8.74 -26.38 2.28
N TRP A 6 7.74 -26.11 3.12
CA TRP A 6 7.76 -26.37 4.57
C TRP A 6 6.32 -26.47 5.11
N LEU A 7 6.17 -26.85 6.37
CA LEU A 7 4.90 -26.87 7.11
C LEU A 7 5.10 -26.26 8.50
N HIS A 8 4.42 -25.16 8.79
CA HIS A 8 4.28 -24.63 10.14
C HIS A 8 3.03 -25.24 10.79
N GLU A 9 3.15 -25.80 11.99
CA GLU A 9 2.03 -26.42 12.69
C GLU A 9 2.03 -26.09 14.18
N SER A 10 0.92 -25.55 14.67
CA SER A 10 0.71 -25.22 16.07
C SER A 10 -0.55 -25.91 16.59
N LYS A 11 -0.37 -26.98 17.38
CA LYS A 11 -1.45 -27.87 17.84
C LYS A 11 -1.88 -27.67 19.29
N LYS A 12 -1.11 -26.89 20.06
CA LYS A 12 -1.30 -26.72 21.50
C LYS A 12 -1.69 -25.29 21.79
N ALA A 13 -2.80 -25.10 22.51
CA ALA A 13 -3.26 -23.79 22.95
C ALA A 13 -2.14 -23.01 23.66
N GLY A 14 -1.96 -21.75 23.27
CA GLY A 14 -0.95 -20.85 23.82
C GLY A 14 0.50 -21.15 23.39
N VAL A 15 0.71 -21.96 22.35
CA VAL A 15 2.04 -22.29 21.83
C VAL A 15 2.07 -22.09 20.32
N GLY A 16 3.17 -21.51 19.83
CA GLY A 16 3.34 -21.22 18.41
C GLY A 16 2.32 -20.20 17.92
N ALA A 17 1.81 -20.38 16.70
CA ALA A 17 0.76 -19.56 16.11
C ALA A 17 -0.67 -19.92 16.59
N TYR A 18 -0.83 -20.84 17.55
CA TYR A 18 -2.18 -21.26 17.98
C TYR A 18 -2.94 -20.10 18.61
N GLY A 19 -4.08 -19.75 18.00
CA GLY A 19 -5.00 -18.72 18.51
C GLY A 19 -4.60 -17.30 18.17
N GLU A 20 -3.54 -17.09 17.39
CA GLU A 20 -3.04 -15.74 17.05
C GLU A 20 -3.49 -15.27 15.66
N GLY A 21 -4.06 -16.14 14.83
CA GLY A 21 -4.47 -15.78 13.48
C GLY A 21 -5.52 -14.69 13.44
N ALA A 22 -5.54 -13.91 12.36
CA ALA A 22 -6.63 -13.00 12.04
C ALA A 22 -7.55 -13.62 10.98
N HIS A 23 -8.70 -12.98 10.70
CA HIS A 23 -9.46 -13.24 9.47
C HIS A 23 -8.79 -12.62 8.23
N GLY A 24 -7.50 -12.91 8.05
CA GLY A 24 -6.63 -12.37 7.02
C GLY A 24 -5.17 -12.65 7.38
N LEU A 25 -4.26 -12.24 6.52
CA LEU A 25 -2.82 -12.26 6.75
C LEU A 25 -2.18 -11.14 5.92
N SER A 26 -0.94 -10.81 6.24
CA SER A 26 -0.08 -10.00 5.38
C SER A 26 1.20 -10.76 5.08
N VAL A 27 1.87 -10.35 4.03
CA VAL A 27 3.12 -10.92 3.54
C VAL A 27 4.06 -9.75 3.31
N ALA A 28 5.21 -9.75 3.97
CA ALA A 28 6.18 -8.66 3.94
C ALA A 28 7.56 -9.17 4.35
N ASP A 29 8.61 -8.60 3.77
CA ASP A 29 9.98 -8.69 4.29
C ASP A 29 10.06 -7.80 5.54
N VAL A 30 9.96 -8.41 6.73
CA VAL A 30 9.95 -7.67 8.00
C VAL A 30 11.34 -7.61 8.64
N ASP A 31 12.27 -8.47 8.22
CA ASP A 31 13.61 -8.57 8.79
C ASP A 31 14.74 -8.03 7.90
N GLY A 32 14.42 -7.68 6.64
CA GLY A 32 15.31 -7.07 5.67
C GLY A 32 16.23 -8.06 4.95
N ASP A 33 15.95 -9.36 4.99
CA ASP A 33 16.78 -10.39 4.35
C ASP A 33 16.44 -10.62 2.86
N GLY A 34 15.38 -9.99 2.36
CA GLY A 34 14.90 -10.08 0.98
C GLY A 34 13.95 -11.25 0.71
N TYR A 35 13.55 -12.00 1.74
CA TYR A 35 12.46 -12.97 1.70
C TYR A 35 11.23 -12.41 2.39
N ASP A 36 10.07 -13.01 2.10
CA ASP A 36 8.82 -12.59 2.73
C ASP A 36 8.48 -13.48 3.93
N GLU A 37 8.13 -12.81 5.03
CA GLU A 37 7.50 -13.41 6.20
C GLU A 37 5.98 -13.39 6.06
N ILE A 38 5.31 -14.22 6.86
CA ILE A 38 3.85 -14.22 6.99
C ILE A 38 3.48 -13.60 8.33
N VAL A 39 2.96 -12.37 8.28
CA VAL A 39 2.30 -11.75 9.43
C VAL A 39 0.91 -12.39 9.55
N TYR A 40 0.79 -13.35 10.46
CA TYR A 40 -0.40 -14.16 10.65
C TYR A 40 -1.19 -13.69 11.87
N GLY A 41 -1.82 -12.52 11.72
CA GLY A 41 -2.52 -11.85 12.82
C GLY A 41 -1.53 -11.41 13.89
N ALA A 42 -1.68 -11.92 15.10
CA ALA A 42 -0.93 -11.59 16.30
C ALA A 42 0.38 -12.38 16.48
N CYS A 43 0.87 -12.99 15.39
CA CYS A 43 2.17 -13.68 15.31
C CYS A 43 2.82 -13.49 13.94
N CYS A 44 4.11 -13.82 13.82
CA CYS A 44 4.84 -13.76 12.56
C CYS A 44 5.61 -15.07 12.33
N ILE A 45 5.52 -15.59 11.10
CA ILE A 45 6.16 -16.83 10.66
C ILE A 45 7.21 -16.49 9.60
N ASP A 46 8.41 -17.03 9.78
CA ASP A 46 9.58 -16.80 8.94
C ASP A 46 9.42 -17.41 7.54
N HIS A 47 10.21 -16.94 6.57
CA HIS A 47 10.23 -17.45 5.19
C HIS A 47 10.58 -18.94 5.09
N ASP A 48 11.20 -19.52 6.12
CA ASP A 48 11.55 -20.93 6.26
C ASP A 48 10.49 -21.77 7.02
N GLY A 49 9.43 -21.13 7.51
CA GLY A 49 8.33 -21.74 8.25
C GLY A 49 8.53 -21.79 9.77
N SER A 50 9.63 -21.26 10.30
CA SER A 50 9.83 -21.11 11.75
C SER A 50 8.98 -19.96 12.33
N LEU A 51 8.78 -19.93 13.64
CA LEU A 51 8.07 -18.82 14.29
C LEU A 51 9.08 -17.73 14.66
N ILE A 52 8.81 -16.48 14.25
CA ILE A 52 9.59 -15.33 14.70
C ILE A 52 9.12 -14.91 16.09
N TYR A 53 7.84 -14.55 16.21
CA TYR A 53 7.25 -14.19 17.49
C TYR A 53 5.77 -14.56 17.60
N ARG A 54 5.29 -14.52 18.85
CA ARG A 54 3.89 -14.58 19.26
C ARG A 54 3.66 -13.46 20.27
N THR A 55 2.66 -12.61 20.03
CA THR A 55 2.29 -11.56 21.01
C THR A 55 1.50 -12.14 22.19
N GLY A 56 0.64 -13.13 21.93
CA GLY A 56 -0.28 -13.66 22.93
C GLY A 56 -1.55 -12.84 23.09
N PHE A 57 -1.80 -11.86 22.20
CA PHE A 57 -3.00 -11.03 22.22
C PHE A 57 -4.20 -11.68 21.52
N GLY A 58 -3.96 -12.75 20.76
CA GLY A 58 -5.01 -13.58 20.20
C GLY A 58 -5.63 -13.03 18.91
N HIS A 59 -6.78 -13.62 18.55
CA HIS A 59 -7.46 -13.41 17.27
C HIS A 59 -7.90 -11.95 17.04
N GLY A 60 -8.01 -11.58 15.77
CA GLY A 60 -8.47 -10.26 15.35
C GLY A 60 -9.13 -10.21 13.97
N ASP A 61 -9.89 -9.14 13.75
CA ASP A 61 -10.76 -8.96 12.57
C ASP A 61 -10.20 -7.99 11.52
N ALA A 62 -9.17 -7.22 11.87
CA ALA A 62 -8.51 -6.28 10.97
C ALA A 62 -7.01 -6.13 11.30
N MET A 63 -6.20 -5.99 10.25
CA MET A 63 -4.75 -5.86 10.36
C MET A 63 -4.19 -5.02 9.20
N HIS A 64 -3.25 -4.13 9.52
CA HIS A 64 -2.55 -3.25 8.59
C HIS A 64 -1.05 -3.45 8.79
N VAL A 65 -0.32 -3.73 7.71
CA VAL A 65 1.13 -3.92 7.75
C VAL A 65 1.76 -3.02 6.71
N GLY A 66 2.75 -2.22 7.10
CA GLY A 66 3.45 -1.29 6.23
C GLY A 66 4.42 -0.42 7.04
N ASP A 67 4.99 0.58 6.41
CA ASP A 67 5.76 1.63 7.10
C ASP A 67 4.76 2.65 7.69
N LEU A 68 4.25 2.33 8.89
CA LEU A 68 3.15 3.08 9.52
C LEU A 68 3.70 4.15 10.47
N ASN A 69 4.88 3.93 11.03
CA ASN A 69 5.61 4.88 11.86
C ASN A 69 7.00 5.14 11.26
N PRO A 70 7.12 6.05 10.27
CA PRO A 70 8.36 6.27 9.52
C PRO A 70 9.51 6.88 10.33
N ASP A 71 9.29 7.19 11.60
CA ASP A 71 10.34 7.58 12.53
C ASP A 71 11.02 6.36 13.20
N ARG A 72 10.55 5.15 12.88
CA ARG A 72 11.13 3.87 13.30
C ARG A 72 11.59 3.09 12.07
N PRO A 73 12.82 2.55 12.07
CA PRO A 73 13.24 1.65 11.00
C PRO A 73 12.45 0.34 11.02
N GLY A 74 12.04 -0.12 9.84
CA GLY A 74 11.30 -1.37 9.66
C GLY A 74 9.83 -1.12 9.35
N LEU A 75 9.04 -2.19 9.40
CA LEU A 75 7.59 -2.12 9.23
C LEU A 75 6.88 -2.23 10.58
N GLU A 76 5.65 -1.76 10.63
CA GLU A 76 4.74 -1.96 11.74
C GLU A 76 3.54 -2.83 11.35
N VAL A 77 2.95 -3.44 12.37
CA VAL A 77 1.64 -4.10 12.29
C VAL A 77 0.68 -3.34 13.22
N MET A 78 -0.38 -2.76 12.67
CA MET A 78 -1.54 -2.35 13.45
C MET A 78 -2.59 -3.46 13.39
N MET A 79 -3.09 -3.88 14.54
CA MET A 79 -4.10 -4.94 14.64
C MET A 79 -5.14 -4.61 15.71
N VAL A 80 -6.37 -5.08 15.48
CA VAL A 80 -7.42 -5.12 16.50
C VAL A 80 -7.63 -6.53 17.02
N HIS A 81 -8.08 -6.67 18.26
CA HIS A 81 -8.28 -7.96 18.91
C HIS A 81 -9.74 -8.16 19.37
N GLU A 82 -10.22 -9.39 19.24
CA GLU A 82 -11.57 -9.81 19.67
C GLU A 82 -11.58 -10.26 21.15
N GLU A 83 -10.43 -10.75 21.63
CA GLU A 83 -10.27 -11.25 22.99
C GLU A 83 -10.50 -10.14 24.03
N THR A 84 -11.55 -10.29 24.84
CA THR A 84 -11.97 -9.24 25.78
C THR A 84 -10.99 -9.01 26.94
N ASP A 85 -10.11 -9.97 27.19
CA ASP A 85 -9.07 -9.94 28.21
C ASP A 85 -7.65 -9.77 27.63
N ALA A 86 -7.51 -9.54 26.31
CA ALA A 86 -6.24 -9.17 25.72
C ALA A 86 -5.70 -7.88 26.35
N ALA A 87 -4.37 -7.78 26.45
CA ALA A 87 -3.71 -6.57 26.97
C ALA A 87 -4.09 -5.31 26.17
N TYR A 88 -4.36 -5.48 24.88
CA TYR A 88 -4.78 -4.42 23.96
C TYR A 88 -5.97 -4.90 23.13
N GLY A 89 -6.95 -4.03 22.91
CA GLY A 89 -8.01 -4.25 21.91
C GLY A 89 -7.66 -3.68 20.54
N ILE A 90 -6.75 -2.72 20.50
CA ILE A 90 -6.11 -2.21 19.28
C ILE A 90 -4.69 -1.80 19.63
N GLU A 91 -3.74 -2.18 18.79
CA GLU A 91 -2.32 -1.92 18.99
C GLU A 91 -1.58 -1.74 17.67
N MET A 92 -0.42 -1.10 17.75
CA MET A 92 0.60 -1.06 16.72
C MET A 92 1.89 -1.60 17.33
N ARG A 93 2.52 -2.54 16.65
CA ARG A 93 3.78 -3.18 17.05
C ARG A 93 4.77 -3.21 15.92
N ASP A 94 6.02 -3.38 16.31
CA ASP A 94 7.14 -3.64 15.42
C ASP A 94 6.93 -4.98 14.69
N ALA A 95 7.00 -4.98 13.36
CA ALA A 95 6.62 -6.14 12.55
C ALA A 95 7.61 -7.31 12.64
N LEU A 96 8.87 -7.05 13.04
CA LEU A 96 9.91 -8.06 13.23
C LEU A 96 9.87 -8.64 14.64
N THR A 97 9.84 -7.77 15.65
CA THR A 97 10.03 -8.17 17.05
C THR A 97 8.73 -8.51 17.76
N GLY A 98 7.61 -7.94 17.30
CA GLY A 98 6.32 -8.02 17.97
C GLY A 98 6.20 -7.11 19.19
N ASP A 99 7.19 -6.26 19.46
CA ASP A 99 7.16 -5.30 20.56
C ASP A 99 6.12 -4.21 20.29
N VAL A 100 5.23 -3.99 21.26
CA VAL A 100 4.16 -2.98 21.15
C VAL A 100 4.73 -1.57 21.22
N ILE A 101 4.41 -0.76 20.21
CA ILE A 101 4.80 0.64 20.07
C ILE A 101 3.69 1.55 20.60
N ALA A 102 2.45 1.23 20.27
CA ALA A 102 1.26 2.00 20.61
C ALA A 102 0.08 1.06 20.86
N GLY A 103 -0.88 1.44 21.71
CA GLY A 103 -2.05 0.61 21.93
C GLY A 103 -2.89 1.01 23.13
N THR A 104 -4.11 0.48 23.17
CA THR A 104 -5.03 0.65 24.29
C THR A 104 -5.76 -0.64 24.62
N PHE A 105 -5.97 -0.87 25.91
CA PHE A 105 -6.93 -1.87 26.39
C PHE A 105 -8.35 -1.46 25.98
N ALA A 106 -9.20 -2.45 25.67
CA ALA A 106 -10.60 -2.25 25.29
C ALA A 106 -11.61 -2.92 26.23
N GLY A 107 -11.29 -4.09 26.81
CA GLY A 107 -12.21 -4.87 27.64
C GLY A 107 -13.42 -5.44 26.89
N THR A 108 -13.38 -5.41 25.57
CA THR A 108 -14.47 -5.83 24.66
C THR A 108 -13.88 -6.13 23.28
N ASP A 109 -14.65 -6.81 22.44
CA ASP A 109 -14.32 -7.06 21.04
C ASP A 109 -14.18 -5.74 20.27
N VAL A 110 -13.03 -5.54 19.62
CA VAL A 110 -12.78 -4.46 18.66
C VAL A 110 -12.80 -5.01 17.24
N GLY A 111 -13.99 -5.32 16.71
CA GLY A 111 -14.13 -6.00 15.41
C GLY A 111 -13.79 -5.19 14.14
N ARG A 112 -13.24 -3.98 14.25
CA ARG A 112 -12.77 -3.13 13.12
C ARG A 112 -11.64 -2.21 13.57
N GLY A 113 -10.63 -2.07 12.72
CA GLY A 113 -9.62 -1.02 12.81
C GLY A 113 -9.14 -0.59 11.44
N VAL A 114 -8.66 0.64 11.32
CA VAL A 114 -7.97 1.14 10.13
C VAL A 114 -6.73 1.91 10.56
N CYS A 115 -5.65 1.76 9.79
CA CYS A 115 -4.45 2.58 9.87
C CYS A 115 -4.20 3.25 8.50
N ALA A 116 -4.08 4.57 8.49
CA ALA A 116 -3.88 5.41 7.31
C ALA A 116 -3.34 6.81 7.67
N ASP A 117 -2.49 7.39 6.83
CA ASP A 117 -2.03 8.79 6.90
C ASP A 117 -3.15 9.72 6.43
N ILE A 118 -3.92 10.23 7.37
CA ILE A 118 -5.10 11.09 7.09
C ILE A 118 -4.88 12.54 7.54
N ASN A 119 -3.74 12.82 8.17
CA ASN A 119 -3.45 14.11 8.77
C ASN A 119 -2.00 14.53 8.58
N LYS A 120 -1.75 15.34 7.54
CA LYS A 120 -0.44 15.91 7.21
C LYS A 120 0.32 16.62 8.35
N ASP A 121 -0.36 17.01 9.43
CA ASP A 121 0.27 17.69 10.56
C ASP A 121 0.91 16.69 11.55
N TYR A 122 0.66 15.40 11.37
CA TYR A 122 1.26 14.29 12.09
C TYR A 122 1.98 13.39 11.09
N ARG A 123 3.21 13.03 11.42
CA ARG A 123 4.02 12.18 10.54
C ARG A 123 3.73 10.71 10.85
N GLY A 124 3.49 9.95 9.78
CA GLY A 124 3.10 8.54 9.85
C GLY A 124 1.59 8.34 9.74
N CYS A 125 1.17 7.09 9.89
CA CYS A 125 -0.21 6.69 9.73
C CYS A 125 -0.97 6.77 11.07
N GLU A 126 -2.09 7.48 11.08
CA GLU A 126 -3.03 7.41 12.18
C GLU A 126 -3.69 6.03 12.25
N PHE A 127 -4.18 5.65 13.43
CA PHE A 127 -5.02 4.45 13.57
C PHE A 127 -6.21 4.66 14.51
N TRP A 128 -7.29 3.93 14.24
CA TRP A 128 -8.52 3.97 15.02
C TRP A 128 -9.30 2.66 14.89
N GLY A 129 -10.15 2.38 15.88
CA GLY A 129 -11.01 1.18 15.87
C GLY A 129 -11.86 1.07 17.13
N HIS A 130 -11.25 1.37 18.29
CA HIS A 130 -11.91 1.36 19.58
C HIS A 130 -12.39 2.76 20.01
N GLY A 131 -13.62 2.85 20.54
CA GLY A 131 -14.21 4.10 21.01
C GLY A 131 -14.36 5.14 19.90
N ASN A 132 -14.02 6.40 20.18
CA ASN A 132 -14.01 7.49 19.19
C ASN A 132 -12.61 8.10 18.98
N SER A 133 -11.59 7.58 19.67
CA SER A 133 -10.24 8.12 19.60
C SER A 133 -9.59 7.81 18.25
N VAL A 134 -8.81 8.76 17.76
CA VAL A 134 -7.84 8.56 16.67
C VAL A 134 -6.46 8.78 17.25
N TYR A 135 -5.58 7.80 17.06
CA TYR A 135 -4.23 7.80 17.56
C TYR A 135 -3.27 8.15 16.42
N SER A 136 -2.23 8.94 16.69
CA SER A 136 -1.08 9.04 15.79
C SER A 136 -0.24 7.76 15.87
N ALA A 137 0.68 7.56 14.92
CA ALA A 137 1.63 6.45 14.93
C ALA A 137 2.49 6.36 16.22
N GLN A 138 2.65 7.48 16.94
CA GLN A 138 3.37 7.59 18.22
C GLN A 138 2.44 7.47 19.45
N ASN A 139 1.23 6.94 19.30
CA ASN A 139 0.24 6.69 20.36
C ASN A 139 -0.38 7.95 21.01
N SER A 140 -0.30 9.12 20.38
CA SER A 140 -0.96 10.32 20.88
C SER A 140 -2.41 10.36 20.40
N ILE A 141 -3.37 10.68 21.27
CA ILE A 141 -4.76 10.91 20.82
C ILE A 141 -4.81 12.28 20.14
N ILE A 142 -5.07 12.27 18.83
CA ILE A 142 -5.13 13.49 18.01
C ILE A 142 -6.54 13.89 17.63
N GLY A 143 -7.51 12.99 17.82
CA GLY A 143 -8.92 13.21 17.49
C GLY A 143 -9.87 12.43 18.39
N SER A 144 -11.09 12.93 18.52
CA SER A 144 -12.17 12.32 19.32
C SER A 144 -13.41 11.96 18.50
N LYS A 145 -13.26 11.91 17.17
CA LYS A 145 -14.30 11.50 16.22
C LYS A 145 -13.67 10.62 15.15
N LYS A 146 -13.67 9.31 15.40
CA LYS A 146 -13.04 8.36 14.48
C LYS A 146 -13.71 8.35 13.09
N PRO A 147 -12.94 8.22 12.00
CA PRO A 147 -13.47 7.95 10.68
C PRO A 147 -14.15 6.57 10.57
N SER A 148 -14.65 6.28 9.36
CA SER A 148 -15.10 4.93 9.01
C SER A 148 -13.93 3.94 9.08
N ALA A 149 -14.22 2.67 9.38
CA ALA A 149 -13.21 1.65 9.64
C ALA A 149 -13.42 0.42 8.75
N ASN A 150 -12.88 0.48 7.53
CA ASN A 150 -12.89 -0.59 6.55
C ASN A 150 -11.65 -0.52 5.66
N PHE A 151 -11.68 0.21 4.53
CA PHE A 151 -10.52 0.36 3.64
C PHE A 151 -9.91 1.75 3.76
N ARG A 152 -8.64 1.86 3.38
CA ARG A 152 -7.93 3.11 3.07
C ARG A 152 -7.62 3.15 1.57
N SER A 153 -7.54 4.32 0.96
CA SER A 153 -7.32 4.46 -0.48
C SER A 153 -6.59 5.75 -0.86
N TYR A 154 -5.73 5.70 -1.88
CA TYR A 154 -5.19 6.88 -2.55
C TYR A 154 -6.13 7.22 -3.71
N TRP A 155 -6.91 8.28 -3.57
CA TRP A 155 -7.94 8.63 -4.55
C TRP A 155 -7.79 10.06 -5.09
N ASP A 156 -7.53 11.06 -4.25
CA ASP A 156 -7.50 12.44 -4.69
C ASP A 156 -6.15 12.91 -5.28
N GLY A 157 -5.78 14.18 -5.10
CA GLY A 157 -4.57 14.75 -5.69
C GLY A 157 -3.42 14.91 -4.72
N ASP A 158 -3.69 14.85 -3.40
CA ASP A 158 -2.67 14.96 -2.36
C ASP A 158 -2.07 13.58 -2.01
N ILE A 159 -1.18 13.55 -1.01
CA ILE A 159 -0.45 12.33 -0.61
C ILE A 159 -1.07 11.66 0.62
N GLN A 160 -2.07 12.29 1.24
CA GLN A 160 -2.82 11.72 2.33
C GLN A 160 -3.84 10.73 1.77
N GLU A 161 -4.25 9.82 2.63
CA GLU A 161 -5.14 8.73 2.30
C GLU A 161 -6.59 9.11 2.58
N GLU A 162 -7.48 8.63 1.73
CA GLU A 162 -8.91 8.62 1.96
C GLU A 162 -9.32 7.35 2.71
N VAL A 163 -10.49 7.40 3.32
CA VAL A 163 -11.13 6.23 3.93
C VAL A 163 -12.30 5.76 3.08
N THR A 164 -12.43 4.45 2.92
CA THR A 164 -13.44 3.82 2.06
C THR A 164 -14.33 2.91 2.89
N GLU A 165 -15.64 3.18 2.88
CA GLU A 165 -16.65 2.36 3.57
C GLU A 165 -17.93 2.28 2.74
N LYS A 166 -18.46 1.07 2.54
CA LYS A 166 -19.72 0.83 1.82
C LYS A 166 -19.78 1.51 0.45
N GLY A 167 -18.67 1.49 -0.29
CA GLY A 167 -18.58 2.11 -1.60
C GLY A 167 -18.58 3.64 -1.60
N LYS A 168 -18.26 4.26 -0.46
CA LYS A 168 -18.02 5.70 -0.36
C LYS A 168 -16.56 5.94 -0.04
N ILE A 169 -15.94 6.85 -0.79
CA ILE A 169 -14.62 7.38 -0.49
C ILE A 169 -14.83 8.72 0.22
N GLU A 170 -14.23 8.86 1.39
CA GLU A 170 -14.30 10.06 2.22
C GLU A 170 -12.91 10.59 2.51
N LYS A 171 -12.72 11.91 2.33
CA LYS A 171 -11.52 12.61 2.79
C LYS A 171 -11.70 13.00 4.24
N CYS A 172 -10.72 12.67 5.07
CA CYS A 172 -10.66 13.16 6.43
C CYS A 172 -9.98 14.54 6.45
N ASP A 173 -10.57 15.51 7.14
CA ASP A 173 -9.99 16.84 7.35
C ASP A 173 -9.34 16.90 8.74
N GLY A 174 -8.12 16.36 8.85
CA GLY A 174 -7.32 16.43 10.08
C GLY A 174 -8.08 15.98 11.33
N VAL A 175 -8.77 14.84 11.24
CA VAL A 175 -9.63 14.22 12.28
C VAL A 175 -10.79 15.07 12.83
N SER A 176 -11.14 16.19 12.18
CA SER A 176 -12.23 17.08 12.58
C SER A 176 -13.58 16.75 11.92
N SER A 177 -13.53 16.38 10.63
CA SER A 177 -14.70 16.08 9.82
C SER A 177 -14.34 15.20 8.62
N ASN A 178 -15.34 14.56 8.02
CA ASN A 178 -15.19 13.76 6.81
C ASN A 178 -16.01 14.39 5.70
N LYS A 179 -15.43 14.45 4.49
CA LYS A 179 -16.10 14.90 3.28
C LYS A 179 -16.19 13.73 2.30
N THR A 180 -17.40 13.32 1.94
CA THR A 180 -17.59 12.35 0.86
C THR A 180 -17.10 12.93 -0.47
N LEU A 181 -16.10 12.28 -1.07
CA LEU A 181 -15.59 12.61 -2.41
C LEU A 181 -16.39 11.88 -3.48
N VAL A 182 -16.65 10.59 -3.24
CA VAL A 182 -17.38 9.74 -4.17
C VAL A 182 -18.30 8.80 -3.42
N ASP A 183 -19.48 8.55 -3.99
CA ASP A 183 -20.45 7.56 -3.50
C ASP A 183 -20.82 6.63 -4.67
N PHE A 184 -20.02 5.59 -4.86
CA PHE A 184 -20.25 4.58 -5.90
C PHE A 184 -21.52 3.80 -5.62
N ALA A 185 -21.74 3.45 -4.34
CA ALA A 185 -22.79 2.53 -3.96
C ALA A 185 -24.20 3.08 -4.17
N SER A 186 -24.41 4.38 -3.93
CA SER A 186 -25.71 5.02 -4.15
C SER A 186 -26.12 5.08 -5.61
N LYS A 187 -25.16 5.01 -6.55
CA LYS A 187 -25.40 5.37 -7.95
C LYS A 187 -25.11 4.25 -8.93
N TYR A 188 -24.14 3.39 -8.64
CA TYR A 188 -23.58 2.47 -9.62
C TYR A 188 -23.22 1.07 -9.07
N GLY A 189 -22.63 0.98 -7.87
CA GLY A 189 -22.04 -0.27 -7.35
C GLY A 189 -22.68 -0.81 -6.08
N ALA A 190 -22.23 -1.98 -5.63
CA ALA A 190 -22.39 -2.41 -4.24
C ALA A 190 -21.11 -3.03 -3.69
N GLY A 191 -20.89 -2.80 -2.40
CA GLY A 191 -19.91 -3.58 -1.65
C GLY A 191 -20.28 -5.05 -1.64
N THR A 192 -19.27 -5.90 -1.57
CA THR A 192 -19.37 -7.36 -1.43
C THR A 192 -19.43 -7.76 0.04
N ASN A 193 -19.63 -9.05 0.32
CA ASN A 193 -19.43 -9.64 1.65
C ASN A 193 -20.35 -9.09 2.76
N LEU A 194 -21.62 -8.84 2.44
CA LEU A 194 -22.67 -8.43 3.39
C LEU A 194 -22.28 -7.18 4.21
N ILE A 195 -22.09 -7.34 5.52
CA ILE A 195 -21.77 -6.24 6.45
C ILE A 195 -20.31 -5.78 6.35
N LYS A 196 -19.42 -6.59 5.75
CA LYS A 196 -18.02 -6.19 5.52
C LYS A 196 -17.95 -5.14 4.40
N ALA A 197 -18.86 -5.20 3.42
CA ALA A 197 -19.10 -4.16 2.42
C ALA A 197 -17.84 -3.71 1.66
N THR A 198 -16.96 -4.65 1.36
CA THR A 198 -15.64 -4.43 0.73
C THR A 198 -15.78 -4.22 -0.78
N PRO A 199 -14.85 -3.53 -1.45
CA PRO A 199 -14.79 -3.57 -2.91
C PRO A 199 -14.61 -5.01 -3.41
N CYS A 200 -14.92 -5.27 -4.69
CA CYS A 200 -14.49 -6.51 -5.34
C CYS A 200 -12.96 -6.58 -5.39
N LEU A 201 -12.33 -5.43 -5.66
CA LEU A 201 -10.90 -5.21 -5.61
C LEU A 201 -10.63 -3.70 -5.48
N GLN A 202 -9.64 -3.33 -4.70
CA GLN A 202 -8.96 -2.03 -4.76
C GLN A 202 -7.50 -2.26 -5.18
N ALA A 203 -7.04 -1.58 -6.22
CA ALA A 203 -5.63 -1.62 -6.64
C ALA A 203 -5.32 -0.48 -7.64
N ASP A 204 -4.08 0.01 -7.68
CA ASP A 204 -3.53 0.73 -8.84
C ASP A 204 -3.37 -0.27 -10.01
N LEU A 205 -4.33 -0.28 -10.93
CA LEU A 205 -4.34 -1.24 -12.04
C LEU A 205 -3.83 -0.59 -13.34
N PHE A 206 -4.08 0.70 -13.49
CA PHE A 206 -3.70 1.47 -14.68
C PHE A 206 -3.76 2.97 -14.41
N GLY A 207 -3.10 3.75 -15.27
CA GLY A 207 -3.08 5.21 -15.12
C GLY A 207 -1.85 5.64 -14.34
N ASP A 208 -2.05 6.50 -13.34
CA ASP A 208 -1.01 6.85 -12.38
C ASP A 208 -1.22 6.13 -11.04
N TRP A 209 -0.46 6.51 -10.02
CA TRP A 209 -0.31 5.81 -8.76
C TRP A 209 -1.56 5.67 -7.88
N ARG A 210 -2.71 6.23 -8.29
CA ARG A 210 -3.92 6.22 -7.47
C ARG A 210 -4.76 4.99 -7.77
N GLU A 211 -5.52 4.57 -6.77
CA GLU A 211 -6.07 3.23 -6.74
C GLU A 211 -7.46 3.18 -7.38
N GLU A 212 -7.61 2.32 -8.38
CA GLU A 212 -8.92 1.98 -8.90
C GLU A 212 -9.76 1.22 -7.87
N GLN A 213 -11.06 1.51 -7.87
CA GLN A 213 -12.06 0.78 -7.10
C GLN A 213 -12.92 -0.06 -8.03
N ILE A 214 -12.99 -1.37 -7.78
CA ILE A 214 -13.85 -2.29 -8.51
C ILE A 214 -15.05 -2.67 -7.65
N TYR A 215 -16.24 -2.43 -8.18
CA TYR A 215 -17.51 -2.93 -7.63
C TYR A 215 -18.28 -3.71 -8.69
N TYR A 216 -19.31 -4.44 -8.30
CA TYR A 216 -20.27 -4.99 -9.24
C TYR A 216 -21.54 -4.14 -9.27
N ASP A 217 -22.23 -4.13 -10.41
CA ASP A 217 -23.54 -3.48 -10.54
C ASP A 217 -24.55 -4.17 -9.62
N GLN A 218 -25.01 -3.47 -8.58
CA GLN A 218 -25.92 -4.05 -7.58
C GLN A 218 -27.27 -4.47 -8.15
N ALA A 219 -27.77 -3.73 -9.16
CA ALA A 219 -29.10 -3.96 -9.71
C ALA A 219 -29.13 -5.25 -10.53
N THR A 220 -28.12 -5.45 -11.40
CA THR A 220 -28.10 -6.59 -12.34
C THR A 220 -27.15 -7.70 -11.94
N LYS A 221 -26.11 -7.40 -11.15
CA LYS A 221 -25.01 -8.31 -10.80
C LYS A 221 -24.28 -8.91 -12.00
N SER A 222 -24.37 -8.24 -13.16
CA SER A 222 -23.88 -8.76 -14.45
C SER A 222 -22.62 -8.06 -14.97
N LYS A 223 -22.20 -6.98 -14.30
CA LYS A 223 -21.08 -6.12 -14.72
C LYS A 223 -20.18 -5.84 -13.54
N LEU A 224 -18.88 -5.83 -13.82
CA LEU A 224 -17.90 -5.16 -12.99
C LEU A 224 -17.76 -3.71 -13.45
N LEU A 225 -17.65 -2.83 -12.49
CA LEU A 225 -17.52 -1.39 -12.66
C LEU A 225 -16.17 -1.00 -12.07
N ILE A 226 -15.28 -0.50 -12.91
CA ILE A 226 -13.95 -0.06 -12.52
C ILE A 226 -13.97 1.46 -12.50
N PHE A 227 -13.71 2.04 -11.34
CA PHE A 227 -13.67 3.48 -11.14
C PHE A 227 -12.23 3.91 -10.93
N SER A 228 -11.76 4.83 -11.77
CA SER A 228 -10.48 5.53 -11.62
C SER A 228 -10.76 6.99 -11.27
N THR A 229 -9.81 7.62 -10.59
CA THR A 229 -9.93 9.02 -10.19
C THR A 229 -9.79 9.97 -11.39
N THR A 230 -10.45 11.11 -11.31
CA THR A 230 -10.28 12.23 -12.27
C THR A 230 -9.64 13.46 -11.63
N SER A 231 -9.31 13.37 -10.33
CA SER A 231 -8.58 14.42 -9.64
C SER A 231 -7.22 14.61 -10.30
N SER A 232 -6.73 15.83 -10.40
CA SER A 232 -5.34 16.07 -10.83
C SER A 232 -4.41 15.93 -9.64
N THR A 233 -3.22 15.39 -9.85
CA THR A 233 -2.15 15.32 -8.85
C THR A 233 -0.89 15.99 -9.38
N LEU A 234 -0.10 16.57 -8.49
CA LEU A 234 1.24 17.10 -8.81
C LEU A 234 2.33 16.04 -8.59
N TYR A 235 1.99 14.90 -8.01
CA TYR A 235 2.94 13.87 -7.62
C TYR A 235 3.07 12.81 -8.71
N LYS A 236 4.32 12.45 -9.01
CA LYS A 236 4.66 11.33 -9.88
C LYS A 236 5.24 10.24 -9.01
N VAL A 237 4.48 9.16 -8.87
CA VAL A 237 4.89 7.98 -8.11
C VAL A 237 4.86 6.82 -9.11
N PRO A 238 5.88 5.94 -9.11
CA PRO A 238 5.80 4.68 -9.82
C PRO A 238 4.50 3.94 -9.49
N CYS A 239 3.98 3.18 -10.46
CA CYS A 239 2.78 2.37 -10.26
C CYS A 239 2.95 1.52 -8.99
N LEU A 240 1.98 1.59 -8.06
CA LEU A 240 2.07 0.95 -6.75
C LEU A 240 2.19 -0.57 -6.86
N MET A 241 1.72 -1.16 -7.97
CA MET A 241 1.92 -2.59 -8.26
C MET A 241 3.39 -2.97 -8.54
N GLN A 242 4.31 -1.99 -8.61
CA GLN A 242 5.76 -2.22 -8.64
C GLN A 242 6.38 -2.30 -7.24
N ASP A 243 5.67 -1.87 -6.19
CA ASP A 243 6.02 -2.17 -4.81
C ASP A 243 5.63 -3.62 -4.50
N HIS A 244 6.61 -4.42 -4.05
CA HIS A 244 6.40 -5.86 -3.82
C HIS A 244 5.36 -6.10 -2.72
N HIS A 245 5.44 -5.34 -1.62
CA HIS A 245 4.52 -5.43 -0.50
C HIS A 245 3.07 -5.11 -0.92
N TYR A 246 2.85 -3.99 -1.58
CA TYR A 246 1.54 -3.61 -2.14
C TYR A 246 1.02 -4.63 -3.16
N ARG A 247 1.89 -5.12 -4.03
CA ARG A 247 1.54 -6.13 -5.03
C ARG A 247 1.08 -7.43 -4.40
N MET A 248 1.74 -7.87 -3.33
CA MET A 248 1.36 -9.04 -2.55
C MET A 248 0.06 -8.79 -1.79
N ALA A 249 -0.16 -7.59 -1.27
CA ALA A 249 -1.42 -7.20 -0.67
C ALA A 249 -2.62 -7.30 -1.60
N THR A 250 -2.43 -6.93 -2.87
CA THR A 250 -3.45 -7.13 -3.90
C THR A 250 -3.76 -8.62 -4.15
N VAL A 251 -2.79 -9.52 -3.95
CA VAL A 251 -3.02 -10.98 -4.07
C VAL A 251 -3.86 -11.50 -2.91
N TRP A 252 -3.45 -11.19 -1.67
CA TRP A 252 -4.15 -11.71 -0.50
C TRP A 252 -5.45 -10.98 -0.18
N GLN A 253 -5.73 -9.81 -0.79
CA GLN A 253 -6.92 -8.99 -0.53
C GLN A 253 -8.24 -9.79 -0.53
N THR A 254 -8.35 -10.85 -1.31
CA THR A 254 -9.56 -11.70 -1.41
C THR A 254 -9.69 -12.76 -0.30
N SER A 255 -8.69 -12.87 0.57
CA SER A 255 -8.60 -13.90 1.61
C SER A 255 -9.43 -13.51 2.83
N ALA A 256 -10.34 -14.39 3.24
CA ALA A 256 -11.18 -14.25 4.45
C ALA A 256 -11.90 -12.88 4.53
N TYR A 257 -11.54 -12.02 5.50
CA TYR A 257 -12.06 -10.66 5.60
C TYR A 257 -11.07 -9.72 4.93
N ASN A 258 -11.40 -9.30 3.71
CA ASN A 258 -10.54 -8.45 2.88
C ASN A 258 -10.01 -7.25 3.68
N GLN A 259 -8.70 -7.00 3.61
CA GLN A 259 -8.04 -5.82 4.19
C GLN A 259 -7.45 -4.95 3.07
N PRO A 260 -7.31 -3.62 3.27
CA PRO A 260 -6.75 -2.74 2.26
C PRO A 260 -5.25 -2.98 2.04
N PRO A 261 -4.73 -2.76 0.81
CA PRO A 261 -3.31 -2.83 0.55
C PRO A 261 -2.56 -1.61 1.13
N HIS A 262 -1.32 -1.86 1.54
CA HIS A 262 -0.35 -0.89 2.06
C HIS A 262 0.93 -0.94 1.22
N LEU A 263 1.71 0.14 1.27
CA LEU A 263 3.04 0.19 0.66
C LEU A 263 4.10 -0.31 1.64
N GLY A 264 5.19 -0.87 1.12
CA GLY A 264 6.37 -1.23 1.90
C GLY A 264 7.24 -0.04 2.32
N TYR A 265 6.80 1.19 2.01
CA TYR A 265 7.48 2.44 2.31
C TYR A 265 6.46 3.54 2.64
N TYR A 266 6.87 4.53 3.43
CA TYR A 266 6.06 5.72 3.67
C TYR A 266 6.06 6.65 2.44
N LEU A 267 4.89 6.81 1.81
CA LEU A 267 4.75 7.50 0.52
C LEU A 267 5.30 8.93 0.50
N PRO A 268 5.04 9.80 1.50
CA PRO A 268 5.61 11.15 1.53
C PRO A 268 7.13 11.18 1.47
N ASP A 269 7.81 10.27 2.17
CA ASP A 269 9.28 10.16 2.16
C ASP A 269 9.79 9.69 0.80
N TYR A 270 9.12 8.69 0.22
CA TYR A 270 9.50 8.19 -1.09
C TYR A 270 9.37 9.28 -2.18
N ILE A 271 8.35 10.13 -2.08
CA ILE A 271 8.19 11.27 -2.99
C ILE A 271 9.34 12.27 -2.84
N GLU A 272 9.75 12.60 -1.61
CA GLU A 272 10.91 13.48 -1.41
C GLU A 272 12.20 12.85 -1.94
N TYR A 273 12.41 11.55 -1.70
CA TYR A 273 13.51 10.80 -2.28
C TYR A 273 13.52 10.87 -3.83
N LEU A 274 12.37 10.66 -4.47
CA LEU A 274 12.26 10.74 -5.94
C LEU A 274 12.60 12.14 -6.47
N LYS A 275 12.18 13.21 -5.77
CA LYS A 275 12.55 14.59 -6.13
C LYS A 275 14.05 14.82 -6.05
N GLU A 276 14.72 14.28 -5.04
CA GLU A 276 16.18 14.34 -4.91
C GLU A 276 16.89 13.61 -6.06
N GLN A 277 16.37 12.44 -6.48
CA GLN A 277 16.92 11.70 -7.62
C GLN A 277 16.71 12.44 -8.95
N GLU A 278 15.53 13.03 -9.19
CA GLU A 278 15.27 13.84 -10.38
C GLU A 278 16.19 15.09 -10.43
N ALA A 279 16.37 15.78 -9.29
CA ALA A 279 17.28 16.92 -9.21
C ALA A 279 18.75 16.53 -9.46
N ALA A 280 19.18 15.34 -9.02
CA ALA A 280 20.50 14.81 -9.31
C ALA A 280 20.71 14.51 -10.81
N LEU A 281 19.64 14.13 -11.53
CA LEU A 281 19.67 13.96 -12.99
C LEU A 281 19.74 15.30 -13.74
N GLU A 282 19.07 16.35 -13.25
CA GLU A 282 19.16 17.71 -13.84
C GLU A 282 20.56 18.34 -13.69
N GLN A 283 21.34 17.90 -12.70
CA GLN A 283 22.75 18.30 -12.55
C GLN A 283 23.70 17.59 -13.53
N ILE A 284 23.21 16.59 -14.29
CA ILE A 284 23.90 16.11 -15.49
C ILE A 284 23.58 17.10 -16.61
N HIS A 285 24.47 18.09 -16.77
CA HIS A 285 24.38 19.13 -17.79
C HIS A 285 23.90 18.61 -19.14
N SER A 286 23.08 19.42 -19.83
CA SER A 286 22.71 19.24 -21.23
C SER A 286 23.94 18.81 -22.02
N ALA A 287 23.88 17.63 -22.63
CA ALA A 287 24.96 17.13 -23.47
C ALA A 287 25.42 18.27 -24.40
N ALA A 288 26.74 18.45 -24.53
CA ALA A 288 27.31 19.55 -25.31
C ALA A 288 26.62 19.63 -26.68
N PRO A 289 26.39 20.83 -27.24
CA PRO A 289 25.52 20.99 -28.40
C PRO A 289 25.89 20.01 -29.52
N ILE A 290 24.87 19.43 -30.15
CA ILE A 290 25.03 18.47 -31.25
C ILE A 290 25.65 19.22 -32.44
N VAL A 291 26.83 18.77 -32.87
CA VAL A 291 27.57 19.34 -34.01
C VAL A 291 27.42 18.51 -35.28
N GLU A 292 27.07 17.22 -35.16
CA GLU A 292 26.82 16.35 -36.30
C GLU A 292 25.70 15.34 -35.96
N LYS A 293 24.84 15.06 -36.94
CA LYS A 293 23.91 13.92 -36.89
C LYS A 293 24.28 12.94 -37.98
N ARG A 294 24.35 11.66 -37.63
CA ARG A 294 24.57 10.55 -38.56
C ARG A 294 23.41 9.58 -38.44
N TYR A 295 23.07 8.93 -39.56
CA TYR A 295 21.96 8.00 -39.63
C TYR A 295 22.47 6.61 -39.99
N TYR A 296 21.91 5.59 -39.38
CA TYR A 296 22.24 4.20 -39.65
C TYR A 296 20.97 3.37 -39.75
N ASP A 297 20.95 2.40 -40.66
CA ASP A 297 19.92 1.37 -40.63
C ASP A 297 20.07 0.45 -39.40
N LEU A 298 19.10 -0.44 -39.17
CA LEU A 298 19.15 -1.39 -38.05
C LEU A 298 20.28 -2.42 -38.15
N THR A 299 20.95 -2.51 -39.30
CA THR A 299 22.13 -3.37 -39.49
C THR A 299 23.43 -2.65 -39.16
N GLY A 300 23.36 -1.36 -38.81
CA GLY A 300 24.51 -0.52 -38.50
C GLY A 300 25.21 0.06 -39.73
N ARG A 301 24.60 -0.01 -40.91
CA ARG A 301 25.13 0.64 -42.13
C ARG A 301 24.72 2.11 -42.13
N ARG A 302 25.69 2.99 -42.41
CA ARG A 302 25.42 4.44 -42.53
C ARG A 302 24.51 4.70 -43.73
N ILE A 303 23.46 5.48 -43.50
CA ILE A 303 22.52 5.98 -44.51
C ILE A 303 22.64 7.50 -44.60
N GLU A 304 22.29 8.07 -45.76
CA GLU A 304 22.56 9.49 -46.06
C GLU A 304 21.63 10.45 -45.33
N ALA A 305 20.42 10.00 -45.00
CA ALA A 305 19.40 10.77 -44.33
C ALA A 305 18.48 9.85 -43.50
N ALA A 306 17.60 10.46 -42.69
CA ALA A 306 16.49 9.73 -42.09
C ALA A 306 15.59 9.14 -43.18
N GLU A 307 15.31 7.85 -43.08
CA GLU A 307 14.43 7.11 -43.99
C GLU A 307 13.10 6.79 -43.28
N ASN A 308 12.03 6.59 -44.04
CA ASN A 308 10.74 6.13 -43.49
C ASN A 308 10.92 4.75 -42.84
N GLY A 309 10.39 4.57 -41.63
CA GLY A 309 10.61 3.37 -40.83
C GLY A 309 11.59 3.60 -39.68
N ILE A 310 12.27 2.54 -39.24
CA ILE A 310 13.10 2.56 -38.03
C ILE A 310 14.58 2.68 -38.41
N PHE A 311 15.26 3.69 -37.87
CA PHE A 311 16.69 3.92 -38.02
C PHE A 311 17.35 4.32 -36.70
N ILE A 312 18.68 4.35 -36.66
CA ILE A 312 19.46 4.86 -35.54
C ILE A 312 20.00 6.25 -35.91
N GLN A 313 19.66 7.26 -35.13
CA GLN A 313 20.29 8.57 -35.18
C GLN A 313 21.44 8.62 -34.17
N GLU A 314 22.66 8.80 -34.65
CA GLU A 314 23.83 9.09 -33.83
C GLU A 314 24.03 10.60 -33.79
N ASN A 315 24.06 11.19 -32.59
CA ASN A 315 24.41 12.59 -32.39
C ASN A 315 25.85 12.67 -31.89
N VAL A 316 26.67 13.46 -32.58
CA VAL A 316 28.01 13.82 -32.14
C VAL A 316 27.92 15.18 -31.45
N HIS A 317 28.41 15.24 -30.23
CA HIS A 317 28.39 16.41 -29.38
C HIS A 317 29.70 17.21 -29.53
N SER A 318 29.66 18.52 -29.27
CA SER A 318 30.83 19.40 -29.42
C SER A 318 32.02 19.06 -28.52
N ASP A 319 31.82 18.27 -27.48
CA ASP A 319 32.85 17.72 -26.58
C ASP A 319 33.40 16.36 -27.05
N GLY A 320 32.92 15.85 -28.20
CA GLY A 320 33.29 14.54 -28.75
C GLY A 320 32.47 13.37 -28.20
N HIS A 321 31.52 13.61 -27.28
CA HIS A 321 30.58 12.59 -26.84
C HIS A 321 29.68 12.13 -27.99
N ILE A 322 29.23 10.87 -27.96
CA ILE A 322 28.36 10.29 -28.96
C ILE A 322 27.14 9.68 -28.26
N SER A 323 25.94 10.15 -28.62
CA SER A 323 24.67 9.55 -28.20
C SER A 323 23.97 8.87 -29.39
N ARG A 324 23.23 7.79 -29.16
CA ARG A 324 22.46 7.08 -30.20
C ARG A 324 21.01 6.92 -29.79
N LEU A 325 20.11 7.25 -30.70
CA LEU A 325 18.66 7.17 -30.53
C LEU A 325 18.10 6.25 -31.60
N LYS A 326 17.21 5.34 -31.22
CA LYS A 326 16.37 4.61 -32.16
C LYS A 326 15.16 5.50 -32.49
N VAL A 327 15.02 5.87 -33.76
CA VAL A 327 14.00 6.80 -34.24
C VAL A 327 13.08 6.07 -35.22
N ALA A 328 11.77 6.32 -35.12
CA ALA A 328 10.77 5.87 -36.08
C ALA A 328 10.17 7.11 -36.76
N LEU A 329 10.35 7.23 -38.09
CA LEU A 329 9.70 8.27 -38.91
C LEU A 329 8.51 7.71 -39.68
#